data_AF-A0AAN7VYN8-F1
#
_entry.id   AF-A0AAN7VYN8-F1
#
_cell.length_a   1.000
_cell.length_b   1.000
_cell.length_c   1.000
_cell.angle_alpha   90.00
_cell.angle_beta   90.00
_cell.angle_gamma   90.00
#
_symmetry.space_group_name_H-M   'P 1'
#
loop_
_entity.id
_entity.type
_entity.pdbx_description
1 polymer ?
#
loop_
_entity_poly.entity_id
_entity_poly.type
_entity_poly.pdbx_seq_one_letter_code
_entity_poly.pdbx_strand_id
1 'polypeptide(L)'
;MACSKTVELDGLAVHCRVAGVEGVEQEAADKWVDESYSPHCSLMYSDASEDHVEEKLTKVNDAIQDVRQQYPDSKTTTGGSIWLVPTFKAIDDWKPVAIRQLPSMKWVWSK
;
A
#
# COMPACT_ATOMS: atom_id res chain seq x y z
N MET A 1 -1.03 9.46 3.31
CA MET A 1 0.38 9.32 2.89
C MET A 1 0.40 8.38 1.70
N ALA A 2 0.62 8.88 0.50
CA ALA A 2 0.90 8.01 -0.64
C ALA A 2 2.32 7.46 -0.47
N CYS A 3 2.49 6.15 -0.61
CA CYS A 3 3.82 5.62 -0.87
C CYS A 3 4.19 6.07 -2.29
N SER A 4 5.38 6.62 -2.50
CA SER A 4 5.78 7.03 -3.84
C SER A 4 5.88 5.80 -4.74
N LYS A 5 5.34 5.89 -5.97
CA LYS A 5 5.57 4.88 -7.00
C LYS A 5 7.06 4.82 -7.31
N THR A 6 7.61 3.62 -7.37
CA THR A 6 8.97 3.36 -7.85
C THR A 6 8.89 2.32 -8.96
N VAL A 7 9.86 2.32 -9.87
CA VAL A 7 9.90 1.35 -10.98
C VAL A 7 9.85 -0.08 -10.46
N GLU A 8 10.49 -0.36 -9.32
CA GLU A 8 10.51 -1.67 -8.68
C GLU A 8 9.14 -2.05 -8.09
N LEU A 9 8.46 -1.12 -7.41
CA LEU A 9 7.15 -1.38 -6.82
C LEU A 9 6.06 -1.52 -7.90
N ASP A 10 6.13 -0.69 -8.93
CA ASP A 10 5.26 -0.76 -10.10
C ASP A 10 5.46 -2.08 -10.84
N GLY A 11 6.71 -2.46 -11.11
CA GLY A 11 7.04 -3.75 -11.70
C GLY A 11 6.51 -4.92 -10.86
N LEU A 12 6.66 -4.87 -9.54
CA LEU A 12 6.08 -5.89 -8.66
C LEU A 12 4.55 -5.94 -8.77
N ALA A 13 3.87 -4.79 -8.77
CA ALA A 13 2.43 -4.69 -8.87
C ALA A 13 1.90 -5.29 -10.18
N VAL A 14 2.57 -5.02 -11.31
CA VAL A 14 2.28 -5.63 -12.61
C VAL A 14 2.37 -7.15 -12.54
N HIS A 15 3.51 -7.69 -12.10
CA HIS A 15 3.72 -9.14 -12.03
C HIS A 15 2.70 -9.83 -11.12
N CYS A 16 2.39 -9.23 -9.96
CA CYS A 16 1.39 -9.76 -9.05
C CYS A 16 -0.01 -9.74 -9.67
N ARG A 17 -0.35 -8.70 -10.44
CA ARG A 17 -1.67 -8.60 -11.07
C ARG A 17 -1.86 -9.62 -12.19
N VAL A 18 -0.88 -9.76 -13.08
CA VAL A 18 -0.92 -10.77 -14.17
C VAL A 18 -1.02 -12.18 -13.58
N ALA A 19 -0.27 -12.48 -12.51
CA ALA A 19 -0.30 -13.80 -11.91
C ALA A 19 -1.55 -14.08 -11.07
N GLY A 20 -2.14 -13.05 -10.46
CA GLY A 20 -3.20 -13.20 -9.46
C GLY A 20 -4.61 -12.93 -9.95
N VAL A 21 -4.78 -12.28 -11.10
CA VAL A 21 -6.09 -11.91 -11.65
C VAL A 21 -6.32 -12.66 -12.96
N GLU A 22 -7.35 -13.50 -12.97
CA GLU A 22 -7.71 -14.31 -14.14
C GLU A 22 -7.99 -13.43 -15.37
N GLY A 23 -7.36 -13.77 -16.50
CA GLY A 23 -7.55 -13.08 -17.78
C GLY A 23 -6.88 -11.72 -17.91
N VAL A 24 -6.02 -11.31 -16.98
CA VAL A 24 -5.25 -10.06 -17.11
C VAL A 24 -3.92 -10.31 -17.83
N GLU A 25 -3.81 -9.76 -19.04
CA GLU A 25 -2.58 -9.72 -19.81
C GLU A 25 -1.64 -8.58 -19.39
N GLN A 26 -0.37 -8.71 -19.77
CA GLN A 26 0.70 -7.76 -19.46
C GLN A 26 0.34 -6.31 -19.78
N GLU A 27 -0.13 -6.03 -21.00
CA GLU A 27 -0.48 -4.68 -21.45
C GLU A 27 -1.59 -4.03 -20.58
N ALA A 28 -2.58 -4.82 -20.15
CA ALA A 28 -3.65 -4.35 -19.30
C ALA A 28 -3.16 -4.08 -17.86
N ALA A 29 -2.22 -4.87 -17.35
CA ALA A 29 -1.61 -4.65 -16.05
C ALA A 29 -0.71 -3.41 -16.04
N ASP A 30 0.07 -3.18 -17.09
CA ASP A 30 0.91 -1.99 -17.24
C ASP A 30 0.05 -0.73 -17.26
N LYS A 31 -1.01 -0.70 -18.09
CA LYS A 31 -1.97 0.41 -18.12
C LYS A 31 -2.63 0.66 -16.76
N TRP A 32 -3.03 -0.40 -16.05
CA TRP A 32 -3.61 -0.27 -14.71
C TRP A 32 -2.62 0.34 -13.73
N VAL A 33 -1.34 -0.03 -13.80
CA VAL A 33 -0.33 0.57 -12.94
C VAL A 33 -0.23 2.06 -13.19
N ASP A 34 -0.20 2.49 -14.45
CA ASP A 34 -0.10 3.90 -14.81
C ASP A 34 -1.32 4.72 -14.41
N GLU A 35 -2.52 4.20 -14.62
CA GLU A 35 -3.76 4.98 -14.51
C GLU A 35 -4.46 4.85 -13.15
N SER A 36 -4.25 3.74 -12.41
CA SER A 36 -5.11 3.39 -11.27
C SER A 36 -4.37 2.87 -10.05
N TYR A 37 -3.19 2.26 -10.21
CA TYR A 37 -2.43 1.75 -9.06
C TYR A 37 -1.91 2.90 -8.18
N SER A 38 -2.37 2.91 -6.94
CA SER A 38 -1.95 3.88 -5.93
C SER A 38 -1.44 3.13 -4.69
N PRO A 39 -0.11 2.90 -4.57
CA PRO A 39 0.44 2.21 -3.42
C PRO A 39 0.22 3.02 -2.14
N HIS A 40 -0.42 2.41 -1.15
CA HIS A 40 -0.72 3.01 0.13
C HIS A 40 -0.73 1.96 1.24
N CYS A 41 -0.54 2.42 2.48
CA CYS A 41 -0.76 1.62 3.68
C CYS A 41 -2.06 2.13 4.32
N SER A 42 -3.09 1.29 4.34
CA SER A 42 -4.33 1.60 5.03
C SER A 42 -4.05 1.73 6.53
N LEU A 43 -4.38 2.88 7.13
CA LEU A 43 -4.16 3.12 8.56
C LEU A 43 -5.37 2.72 9.42
N MET A 44 -6.57 2.81 8.85
CA MET A 44 -7.82 2.53 9.53
C MET A 44 -8.90 2.16 8.50
N TYR A 45 -9.74 1.19 8.86
CA TYR A 45 -11.04 0.94 8.22
C TYR A 45 -12.14 1.37 9.20
N SER A 46 -13.12 2.12 8.73
CA SER A 46 -14.18 2.69 9.54
C SER A 46 -15.45 2.87 8.73
N ASP A 47 -16.61 2.67 9.35
CA ASP A 47 -17.93 2.93 8.77
C ASP A 47 -18.37 4.40 8.97
N ALA A 48 -17.41 5.32 9.00
CA ALA A 48 -17.70 6.75 9.14
C ALA A 48 -18.35 7.27 7.84
N SER A 49 -19.35 8.14 7.96
CA SER A 49 -19.88 8.85 6.79
C SER A 49 -18.83 9.81 6.21
N GLU A 50 -18.97 10.14 4.92
CA GLU A 50 -18.09 11.08 4.23
C GLU A 50 -18.03 12.42 4.98
N ASP A 51 -19.19 12.99 5.34
CA ASP A 51 -19.29 14.23 6.12
C ASP A 51 -18.45 14.19 7.41
N HIS A 52 -18.50 13.08 8.16
CA HIS A 52 -17.75 12.92 9.41
C HIS A 52 -16.25 12.78 9.18
N VAL A 53 -15.85 12.20 8.04
CA VAL A 53 -14.44 12.12 7.64
C VAL A 53 -13.94 13.52 7.24
N GLU A 54 -14.73 14.25 6.45
CA GLU A 54 -14.41 15.61 5.99
C GLU A 54 -14.20 16.58 7.16
N GLU A 55 -15.08 16.56 8.15
CA GLU A 55 -14.96 17.37 9.37
C GLU A 55 -13.65 17.13 10.13
N LYS A 56 -13.05 15.93 9.98
CA LYS A 56 -11.82 15.53 10.66
C LYS A 56 -10.56 15.72 9.82
N LEU A 57 -10.68 16.06 8.53
CA LEU A 57 -9.53 16.15 7.62
C LEU A 57 -8.46 17.10 8.14
N THR A 58 -8.85 18.27 8.67
CA THR A 58 -7.89 19.23 9.25
C THR A 58 -7.10 18.61 10.39
N LYS A 59 -7.77 17.97 11.36
CA LYS A 59 -7.11 17.32 12.50
C LYS A 59 -6.19 16.18 12.07
N VAL A 60 -6.60 15.41 11.07
CA VAL A 60 -5.77 14.33 10.50
C VAL A 60 -4.53 14.92 9.83
N ASN A 61 -4.67 16.00 9.06
CA ASN A 61 -3.56 16.67 8.41
C ASN A 61 -2.57 17.25 9.43
N ASP A 62 -3.06 17.89 10.49
CA ASP A 62 -2.24 18.43 11.58
C ASP A 62 -1.43 17.30 12.24
N ALA A 63 -2.09 16.20 12.60
CA ALA A 63 -1.42 15.03 13.19
C ALA A 63 -0.35 14.43 12.24
N ILE A 64 -0.61 14.39 10.93
CA ILE A 64 0.39 13.95 9.94
C ILE A 64 1.59 14.90 9.92
N GLN A 65 1.37 16.21 9.99
CA GLN A 65 2.45 17.19 10.03
C GLN A 65 3.29 17.07 11.31
N ASP A 66 2.65 16.93 12.46
CA ASP A 66 3.31 16.77 13.76
C ASP A 66 4.23 15.54 13.76
N VAL A 67 3.72 14.39 13.30
CA VAL A 67 4.51 13.15 13.20
C VAL A 67 5.70 13.33 12.25
N ARG A 68 5.52 14.01 11.12
CA ARG A 68 6.62 14.31 10.18
C ARG A 68 7.69 15.19 10.79
N GLN A 69 7.31 16.17 11.61
CA GLN A 69 8.25 17.04 12.32
C GLN A 69 8.97 16.30 13.45
N GLN A 70 8.29 15.40 14.15
CA GLN A 70 8.86 14.60 15.23
C GLN A 70 9.85 13.55 14.72
N TYR A 71 9.61 12.99 13.52
CA TYR A 71 10.43 11.94 12.92
C TYR A 71 10.95 12.31 11.51
N PRO A 72 11.74 13.39 11.38
CA PRO A 72 12.12 13.95 10.07
C PRO A 72 13.02 13.02 9.24
N ASP A 73 13.68 12.06 9.89
CA ASP A 73 14.62 11.11 9.28
C ASP A 73 14.02 9.70 9.08
N SER A 74 12.73 9.50 9.41
CA SER A 74 12.02 8.24 9.17
C SER A 74 11.67 8.04 7.69
N LYS A 75 12.70 7.89 6.85
CA LYS A 75 12.58 7.80 5.38
C LYS A 75 12.95 6.43 4.80
N THR A 76 13.44 5.51 5.62
CA THR A 76 13.85 4.19 5.13
C THR A 76 13.37 3.09 6.05
N THR A 77 13.13 1.92 5.48
CA THR A 77 12.95 0.68 6.24
C THR A 77 13.69 -0.46 5.54
N THR A 78 14.08 -1.47 6.32
CA THR A 78 14.78 -2.66 5.82
C THR A 78 13.98 -3.89 6.17
N GLY A 79 13.92 -4.85 5.25
CA GLY A 79 13.16 -6.07 5.39
C GLY A 79 11.79 -5.98 4.71
N GLY A 80 10.95 -6.97 4.98
CA GLY A 80 9.59 -7.05 4.45
C GLY A 80 9.21 -8.47 4.09
N SER A 81 7.97 -8.64 3.63
CA SER A 81 7.48 -9.92 3.13
C SER A 81 6.32 -9.71 2.15
N ILE A 82 6.13 -10.67 1.25
CA ILE A 82 4.98 -10.72 0.34
C ILE A 82 4.07 -11.86 0.80
N TRP A 83 2.80 -11.55 1.03
CA TRP A 83 1.81 -12.49 1.55
C TRP A 83 0.77 -12.78 0.47
N LEU A 84 0.55 -14.06 0.17
CA LEU A 84 -0.60 -14.48 -0.60
C LEU A 84 -1.73 -14.80 0.38
N VAL A 85 -2.81 -14.03 0.34
CA VAL A 85 -3.91 -14.10 1.31
C VAL A 85 -5.22 -14.23 0.57
N PRO A 86 -6.05 -15.25 0.84
CA PRO A 86 -7.41 -15.30 0.35
C PRO A 86 -8.27 -14.26 1.08
N THR A 87 -8.78 -13.27 0.33
CA THR A 87 -9.50 -12.11 0.89
C THR A 87 -11.03 -12.22 0.81
N PHE A 88 -11.56 -13.40 0.48
CA PHE A 88 -13.00 -13.63 0.33
C PHE A 88 -13.79 -13.69 1.67
N LYS A 89 -13.10 -13.61 2.81
CA LYS A 89 -13.69 -13.61 4.17
C LYS A 89 -13.59 -12.24 4.83
N ALA A 90 -14.15 -12.09 6.02
CA ALA A 90 -13.90 -10.92 6.87
C ALA A 90 -12.41 -10.76 7.20
N ILE A 91 -11.96 -9.53 7.43
CA ILE A 91 -10.54 -9.20 7.62
C ILE A 91 -9.91 -9.97 8.80
N ASP A 92 -10.67 -10.22 9.85
CA ASP A 92 -10.21 -10.99 11.03
C ASP A 92 -9.88 -12.45 10.69
N ASP A 93 -10.41 -12.96 9.57
CA ASP A 93 -10.19 -14.31 9.07
C ASP A 93 -9.14 -14.40 7.96
N TRP A 94 -8.55 -13.27 7.57
CA TRP A 94 -7.51 -13.24 6.53
C TRP A 94 -6.25 -13.91 7.04
N LYS A 95 -5.95 -15.09 6.48
CA LYS A 95 -4.76 -15.88 6.82
C LYS A 95 -3.92 -16.12 5.58
N PRO A 96 -2.58 -15.91 5.63
CA PRO A 96 -1.73 -16.16 4.49
C PRO A 96 -1.69 -17.65 4.15
N VAL A 97 -1.79 -17.98 2.87
CA VAL A 97 -1.56 -19.33 2.34
C VAL A 97 -0.09 -19.54 1.96
N ALA A 98 0.62 -18.45 1.65
CA ALA A 98 2.05 -18.45 1.42
C ALA A 98 2.67 -17.12 1.83
N ILE A 99 3.91 -17.16 2.31
CA ILE A 99 4.68 -15.97 2.70
C ILE A 99 6.08 -16.09 2.10
N ARG A 100 6.51 -15.05 1.39
CA ARG A 100 7.89 -14.89 0.93
C ARG A 100 8.58 -13.81 1.76
N GLN A 101 9.62 -14.18 2.49
CA GLN A 101 10.43 -13.25 3.29
C GLN A 101 11.41 -12.47 2.40
N LEU A 102 11.60 -11.18 2.70
CA LEU A 102 12.50 -10.27 2.00
C LEU A 102 13.41 -9.53 2.99
N PRO A 103 14.23 -10.25 3.80
CA PRO A 103 14.93 -9.66 4.95
C PRO A 103 15.96 -8.58 4.56
N SER A 104 16.46 -8.61 3.33
CA SER A 104 17.49 -7.70 2.85
C SER A 104 16.95 -6.57 1.96
N MET A 105 15.64 -6.48 1.76
CA MET A 105 15.05 -5.43 0.93
C MET A 105 15.19 -4.07 1.63
N LYS A 106 15.59 -3.03 0.90
CA LYS A 106 15.67 -1.67 1.41
C LYS A 106 14.64 -0.81 0.72
N TRP A 107 13.73 -0.24 1.50
CA TRP A 107 12.71 0.68 1.04
C TRP A 107 13.12 2.10 1.40
N VAL A 108 13.00 2.99 0.43
CA VAL A 108 13.29 4.42 0.59
C VAL A 108 12.09 5.19 0.10
N TRP A 109 11.56 6.06 0.95
CA TRP A 109 10.45 6.92 0.62
C TRP A 109 11.01 8.28 0.19
N SER A 110 10.60 8.77 -0.97
CA SER A 110 10.86 10.15 -1.35
C SER A 110 9.96 11.11 -0.56
N LYS A 111 10.42 12.34 -0.38
CA LYS A 111 9.61 13.44 0.17
C LYS A 111 8.52 13.84 -0.82
#